data_AF-Q5JD65-F1
#
_entry.id   AF-Q5JD65-F1
#
_cell.length_a   1.000
_cell.length_b   1.000
_cell.length_c   1.000
_cell.angle_alpha   90.00
_cell.angle_beta   90.00
_cell.angle_gamma   90.00
#
_symmetry.space_group_name_H-M   'P 1'
#
loop_
_entity.id
_entity.type
_entity.pdbx_description
1 polymer ?
#
loop_
_entity_poly.entity_id
_entity_poly.type
_entity_poly.pdbx_seq_one_letter_code
_entity_poly.pdbx_strand_id
1 'polypeptide(L)'
;MKGPTEEEIRNVIMPLMLSGAKMLDRHCPRCGSPLFEKDGRVFCPVCEYRERKRKAEMKEEVKDVEERLREKLTQLANSLPEDIEELEKHLRVMEKIIDLLERYKRLEGSE
;
A
#
# COMPACT_ATOMS: atom_id res chain seq x y z
N MET A 1 21.56 2.02 -12.15
CA MET A 1 20.63 2.72 -11.24
C MET A 1 19.56 3.40 -12.10
N LYS A 2 18.27 3.27 -11.77
CA LYS A 2 17.21 4.02 -12.47
C LYS A 2 17.05 5.39 -11.80
N GLY A 3 17.41 6.42 -12.54
CA GLY A 3 17.26 7.83 -12.18
C GLY A 3 15.82 8.24 -11.85
N PRO A 4 15.59 9.50 -11.46
CA PRO A 4 14.26 10.07 -11.46
C PRO A 4 13.67 10.09 -12.87
N THR A 5 12.39 9.80 -13.01
CA THR A 5 11.66 9.96 -14.28
C THR A 5 11.29 11.43 -14.51
N GLU A 6 10.93 11.79 -15.75
CA GLU A 6 10.45 13.16 -16.05
C GLU A 6 9.22 13.54 -15.20
N GLU A 7 8.32 12.59 -14.96
CA GLU A 7 7.16 12.77 -14.10
C GLU A 7 7.58 13.07 -12.65
N GLU A 8 8.54 12.33 -12.10
CA GLU A 8 9.04 12.55 -10.74
C GLU A 8 9.79 13.89 -10.63
N ILE A 9 10.51 14.29 -11.67
CA ILE A 9 11.13 15.61 -11.72
C ILE A 9 10.05 16.69 -11.65
N ARG A 10 9.03 16.59 -12.50
CA ARG A 10 7.94 17.58 -12.61
C ARG A 10 7.06 17.64 -11.37
N ASN A 11 6.67 16.50 -10.83
CA ASN A 11 5.61 16.41 -9.82
C ASN A 11 6.14 16.26 -8.39
N VAL A 12 7.42 15.94 -8.21
CA VAL A 12 8.02 15.75 -6.87
C VAL A 12 9.16 16.75 -6.63
N ILE A 13 10.14 16.82 -7.53
CA ILE A 13 11.35 17.62 -7.33
C ILE A 13 11.05 19.12 -7.52
N MET A 14 10.38 19.52 -8.62
CA MET A 14 10.07 20.93 -8.88
C MET A 14 9.23 21.58 -7.76
N PRO A 15 8.14 20.96 -7.26
CA PRO A 15 7.37 21.53 -6.15
C PRO A 15 8.17 21.69 -4.87
N LEU A 16 9.12 20.77 -4.58
CA LEU A 16 9.98 20.89 -3.41
C LEU A 16 10.89 22.12 -3.49
N MET A 17 11.49 22.37 -4.66
CA MET A 17 12.29 23.57 -4.89
C MET A 17 11.45 24.84 -4.72
N LEU A 18 10.24 24.87 -5.26
CA LEU A 18 9.30 26.00 -5.10
C LEU A 18 8.87 26.18 -3.63
N SER A 19 8.81 25.10 -2.85
CA SER A 19 8.46 25.14 -1.42
C SER A 19 9.58 25.63 -0.50
N GLY A 20 10.72 26.04 -1.06
CA GLY A 20 11.90 26.50 -0.31
C GLY A 20 12.77 25.38 0.25
N ALA A 21 12.58 24.12 -0.18
CA ALA A 21 13.48 23.03 0.20
C ALA A 21 14.85 23.21 -0.47
N LYS A 22 15.92 23.05 0.29
CA LYS A 22 17.30 23.24 -0.18
C LYS A 22 17.79 21.96 -0.88
N MET A 23 18.13 22.06 -2.16
CA MET A 23 18.84 20.98 -2.85
C MET A 23 20.30 20.93 -2.37
N LEU A 24 20.80 19.74 -2.08
CA LEU A 24 22.19 19.50 -1.68
C LEU A 24 23.03 19.06 -2.88
N ASP A 25 24.36 19.21 -2.76
CA ASP A 25 25.36 18.73 -3.73
C ASP A 25 25.54 17.20 -3.73
N ARG A 26 24.90 16.50 -2.78
CA ARG A 26 24.92 15.05 -2.64
C ARG A 26 23.73 14.40 -3.35
N HIS A 27 23.98 13.24 -3.96
CA HIS A 27 22.97 12.45 -4.66
C HIS A 27 22.64 11.16 -3.90
N CYS A 28 21.41 10.69 -4.05
CA CYS A 28 20.95 9.46 -3.41
C CYS A 28 21.66 8.24 -4.03
N PRO A 29 22.29 7.36 -3.22
CA PRO A 29 22.98 6.17 -3.72
C PRO A 29 22.03 5.09 -4.25
N ARG A 30 20.71 5.22 -4.04
CA ARG A 30 19.70 4.26 -4.53
C ARG A 30 19.17 4.63 -5.91
N CYS A 31 18.80 5.89 -6.12
CA CYS A 31 18.11 6.33 -7.33
C CYS A 31 18.81 7.47 -8.08
N GLY A 32 19.94 7.99 -7.59
CA GLY A 32 20.69 9.06 -8.24
C GLY A 32 20.00 10.43 -8.25
N SER A 33 18.88 10.60 -7.55
CA SER A 33 18.22 11.92 -7.38
C SER A 33 19.01 12.78 -6.39
N PRO A 34 19.08 14.12 -6.58
CA PRO A 34 19.68 15.00 -5.59
C PRO A 34 18.96 14.89 -4.23
N LEU A 35 19.72 14.97 -3.14
CA LEU A 35 19.16 15.03 -1.80
C LEU A 35 18.64 16.43 -1.50
N PHE A 36 17.59 16.51 -0.70
CA PHE A 36 16.99 17.75 -0.25
C PHE A 36 17.08 17.88 1.26
N GLU A 37 17.15 19.11 1.75
CA GLU A 37 17.03 19.48 3.14
C GLU A 37 15.83 20.41 3.33
N LYS A 38 14.96 20.09 4.28
CA LYS A 38 13.85 20.93 4.71
C LYS A 38 13.65 20.74 6.21
N ASP A 39 13.49 21.84 6.94
CA ASP A 39 13.27 21.83 8.39
C ASP A 39 14.33 21.00 9.16
N GLY A 40 15.60 21.08 8.73
CA GLY A 40 16.73 20.36 9.34
C GLY A 40 16.82 18.87 9.00
N ARG A 41 15.89 18.32 8.20
CA ARG A 41 15.91 16.92 7.76
C ARG A 41 16.43 16.81 6.33
N VAL A 42 17.45 15.94 6.15
CA VAL A 42 17.94 15.53 4.82
C VAL A 42 17.19 14.29 4.35
N PHE A 43 16.70 14.29 3.11
CA PHE A 43 15.94 13.18 2.54
C PHE A 43 16.11 13.06 1.02
N CYS A 44 15.75 11.90 0.48
CA CYS A 44 15.65 11.67 -0.97
C CYS A 44 14.18 11.79 -1.39
N PRO A 45 13.79 12.81 -2.16
CA PRO A 45 12.38 13.07 -2.46
C PRO A 45 11.75 11.96 -3.32
N VAL A 46 12.54 11.39 -4.23
CA VAL A 46 12.09 10.35 -5.15
C VAL A 46 11.90 9.01 -4.44
N CYS A 47 12.83 8.63 -3.57
CA CYS A 47 12.69 7.38 -2.82
C CYS A 47 11.49 7.43 -1.87
N GLU A 48 11.29 8.53 -1.15
CA GLU A 48 10.12 8.69 -0.27
C GLU A 48 8.82 8.71 -1.06
N TYR A 49 8.77 9.42 -2.19
CA TYR A 49 7.60 9.42 -3.08
C TYR A 49 7.24 8.01 -3.56
N ARG A 50 8.23 7.26 -4.09
CA ARG A 50 8.03 5.88 -4.55
C ARG A 50 7.56 4.95 -3.43
N GLU A 51 8.07 5.14 -2.21
CA GLU A 51 7.63 4.35 -1.06
C GLU A 51 6.18 4.66 -0.68
N ARG A 52 5.81 5.95 -0.60
CA ARG A 52 4.43 6.36 -0.33
C ARG A 52 3.48 5.85 -1.41
N LYS A 53 3.86 5.96 -2.69
CA LYS A 53 3.07 5.46 -3.82
C LYS A 53 2.85 3.94 -3.70
N ARG A 54 3.90 3.16 -3.44
CA ARG A 54 3.78 1.71 -3.22
C ARG A 54 2.90 1.35 -2.03
N LYS A 55 3.01 2.08 -0.91
CA LYS A 55 2.14 1.87 0.26
C LYS A 55 0.68 2.14 -0.08
N ALA A 56 0.41 3.21 -0.84
CA ALA A 56 -0.94 3.52 -1.30
C ALA A 56 -1.49 2.46 -2.26
N GLU A 57 -0.70 2.05 -3.25
CA GLU A 57 -1.07 0.97 -4.20
C GLU A 57 -1.36 -0.34 -3.45
N MET A 58 -0.49 -0.74 -2.52
CA MET A 58 -0.70 -1.95 -1.70
C MET A 58 -1.95 -1.83 -0.82
N LYS A 59 -2.27 -0.64 -0.29
CA LYS A 59 -3.48 -0.42 0.50
C LYS A 59 -4.74 -0.57 -0.36
N GLU A 60 -4.73 -0.05 -1.58
CA GLU A 60 -5.85 -0.22 -2.53
C GLU A 60 -6.01 -1.68 -2.98
N GLU A 61 -4.90 -2.40 -3.25
CA GLU A 61 -4.95 -3.84 -3.55
C GLU A 61 -5.52 -4.65 -2.38
N VAL A 62 -5.11 -4.35 -1.14
CA VAL A 62 -5.65 -5.03 0.05
C VAL A 62 -7.14 -4.77 0.22
N LYS A 63 -7.62 -3.53 -0.04
CA LYS A 63 -9.05 -3.21 -0.02
C LYS A 63 -9.85 -3.98 -1.06
N ASP A 64 -9.35 -4.10 -2.30
CA ASP A 64 -9.99 -4.92 -3.35
C ASP A 64 -10.16 -6.37 -2.89
N VAL A 65 -9.08 -6.94 -2.31
CA VAL A 65 -9.14 -8.31 -1.79
C VAL A 65 -10.12 -8.42 -0.62
N GLU A 66 -10.16 -7.44 0.28
CA GLU A 66 -11.11 -7.41 1.40
C GLU A 66 -12.57 -7.42 0.92
N GLU A 67 -12.90 -6.56 -0.06
CA GLU A 67 -14.24 -6.47 -0.64
C GLU A 67 -14.67 -7.80 -1.26
N ARG A 68 -13.79 -8.40 -2.07
CA ARG A 68 -14.06 -9.70 -2.72
C ARG A 68 -14.23 -10.85 -1.72
N LEU A 69 -13.48 -10.83 -0.62
CA LEU A 69 -13.64 -11.81 0.47
C LEU A 69 -14.98 -11.65 1.19
N ARG A 70 -15.45 -10.42 1.41
CA ARG A 70 -16.77 -10.12 2.00
C ARG A 70 -17.92 -10.55 1.08
N GLU A 71 -17.79 -10.30 -0.22
CA GLU A 71 -18.72 -10.80 -1.23
C GLU A 71 -18.78 -12.33 -1.19
N LYS A 72 -17.62 -12.99 -1.11
CA LYS A 72 -17.57 -14.46 -1.08
C LYS A 72 -18.20 -15.04 0.18
N LEU A 73 -17.98 -14.43 1.35
CA LEU A 73 -18.67 -14.79 2.59
C LEU A 73 -20.19 -14.70 2.45
N THR A 74 -20.68 -13.62 1.82
CA THR A 74 -22.12 -13.41 1.59
C THR A 74 -22.68 -14.49 0.66
N GLN A 75 -21.95 -14.84 -0.41
CA GLN A 75 -22.32 -15.95 -1.29
C GLN A 75 -22.41 -17.29 -0.53
N LEU A 76 -21.39 -17.62 0.28
CA LEU A 76 -21.37 -18.86 1.06
C LEU A 76 -22.50 -18.91 2.09
N ALA A 77 -22.79 -17.80 2.76
CA ALA A 77 -23.90 -17.71 3.71
C ALA A 77 -25.27 -17.91 3.04
N ASN A 78 -25.44 -17.43 1.80
CA ASN A 78 -26.68 -17.60 1.03
C ASN A 78 -26.81 -19.00 0.41
N SER A 79 -25.74 -19.79 0.34
CA SER A 79 -25.70 -21.12 -0.27
C SER A 79 -25.33 -22.21 0.73
N LEU A 80 -25.70 -22.05 2.00
CA LEU A 80 -25.40 -23.06 3.03
C LEU A 80 -26.14 -24.36 2.72
N PRO A 81 -25.44 -25.50 2.66
CA PRO A 81 -26.06 -26.79 2.39
C PRO A 81 -26.82 -27.33 3.61
N GLU A 82 -27.84 -28.15 3.37
CA GLU A 82 -28.59 -28.86 4.42
C GLU A 82 -27.85 -30.10 4.93
N ASP A 83 -27.01 -30.71 4.09
CA ASP A 83 -26.17 -31.83 4.47
C ASP A 83 -25.08 -31.37 5.47
N ILE A 84 -24.97 -32.10 6.58
CA ILE A 84 -24.12 -31.71 7.71
C ILE A 84 -22.63 -31.78 7.34
N GLU A 85 -22.20 -32.76 6.55
CA GLU A 85 -20.80 -32.90 6.15
C GLU A 85 -20.40 -31.78 5.17
N GLU A 86 -21.27 -31.43 4.22
CA GLU A 86 -21.06 -30.29 3.32
C GLU A 86 -21.15 -28.95 4.06
N LEU A 87 -22.01 -28.83 5.07
CA LEU A 87 -22.12 -27.64 5.91
C LEU A 87 -20.83 -27.40 6.69
N GLU A 88 -20.23 -28.44 7.26
CA GLU A 88 -18.95 -28.34 7.95
C GLU A 88 -17.85 -27.83 7.01
N LYS A 89 -17.80 -28.31 5.77
CA LYS A 89 -16.84 -27.83 4.76
C LYS A 89 -17.04 -26.35 4.45
N HIS A 90 -18.29 -25.88 4.31
CA HIS A 90 -18.59 -24.47 4.08
C HIS A 90 -18.16 -23.60 5.25
N LEU A 91 -18.48 -23.99 6.48
CA LEU A 91 -18.13 -23.24 7.69
C LEU A 91 -16.61 -23.14 7.87
N ARG A 92 -15.85 -24.19 7.56
CA ARG A 92 -14.36 -24.16 7.57
C ARG A 92 -13.79 -23.16 6.57
N VAL A 93 -14.41 -23.00 5.39
CA VAL A 93 -13.97 -21.98 4.42
C VAL A 93 -14.33 -20.58 4.92
N MET A 94 -15.54 -20.40 5.45
CA MET A 94 -15.96 -19.12 6.02
C MET A 94 -15.06 -18.67 7.17
N GLU A 95 -14.69 -19.57 8.07
CA GLU A 95 -13.74 -19.31 9.16
C GLU A 95 -12.41 -18.78 8.62
N LYS A 96 -11.83 -19.44 7.60
CA LYS A 96 -10.59 -18.99 6.97
C LYS A 96 -10.71 -17.60 6.34
N ILE A 97 -11.85 -17.28 5.74
CA ILE A 97 -12.08 -15.96 5.16
C ILE A 97 -12.17 -14.90 6.27
N ILE A 98 -12.89 -15.18 7.36
CA ILE A 98 -12.99 -14.30 8.52
C ILE A 98 -11.60 -14.05 9.12
N ASP A 99 -10.80 -15.09 9.31
CA ASP A 99 -9.42 -14.97 9.80
C ASP A 99 -8.55 -14.06 8.91
N LEU A 100 -8.69 -14.17 7.59
CA LEU A 100 -7.97 -13.31 6.64
C LEU A 100 -8.42 -11.85 6.77
N LEU A 101 -9.72 -11.60 6.86
CA LEU A 101 -10.29 -10.27 7.05
C LEU A 101 -9.84 -9.63 8.38
N GLU A 102 -9.77 -10.40 9.46
CA GLU A 102 -9.25 -9.91 10.74
C GLU A 102 -7.77 -9.53 10.65
N ARG A 103 -6.96 -10.31 9.92
CA ARG A 103 -5.55 -9.98 9.69
C ARG A 103 -5.40 -8.69 8.90
N TYR A 104 -6.24 -8.46 7.88
CA TYR A 104 -6.23 -7.22 7.12
C TYR A 104 -6.60 -6.00 7.97
N LYS A 105 -7.63 -6.10 8.83
CA LYS A 105 -7.94 -5.04 9.80
C LYS A 105 -6.77 -4.68 10.71
N ARG A 106 -5.97 -5.66 11.16
CA ARG A 106 -4.79 -5.39 11.98
C ARG A 106 -3.69 -4.66 11.21
N LEU A 107 -3.53 -4.96 9.92
CA LEU A 107 -2.57 -4.26 9.06
C LEU A 107 -2.98 -2.80 8.79
N GLU A 108 -4.28 -2.51 8.69
CA GLU A 108 -4.78 -1.13 8.54
C GLU A 108 -4.69 -0.31 9.84
N GLY A 109 -4.79 -0.94 11.01
CA GLY A 109 -4.72 -0.27 12.32
C GLY A 109 -3.31 -0.11 12.91
N SER A 110 -2.26 -0.40 12.14
CA SER A 110 -0.85 -0.34 12.58
C SER A 110 -0.13 0.99 12.25
N GLU A 111 -0.88 2.07 12.03
CA GLU A 111 -0.36 3.45 11.88
C GLU A 111 -0.73 4.34 13.06
#